data_AF-A0A938UXD5-F1
#
_entry.id   AF-A0A938UXD5-F1
#
_cell.length_a   1.000
_cell.length_b   1.000
_cell.length_c   1.000
_cell.angle_alpha   90.00
_cell.angle_beta   90.00
_cell.angle_gamma   90.00
#
_symmetry.space_group_name_H-M   'P 1'
#
loop_
_entity.id
_entity.type
_entity.pdbx_description
1 polymer ?
#
loop_
_entity_poly.entity_id
_entity_poly.type
_entity_poly.pdbx_seq_one_letter_code
_entity_poly.pdbx_strand_id
1 'polypeptide(L)'
;MKSIVIFLFLALTCSLVVGISLSFGQKESSPLLGAYEGKLYTGPQDPGYKEYDLALRNHLVKRIDKQFGVKLDTQTYSGFDLLEIEALLRFKKSNEPVDLFLKMFPKSP
;
A
#
# COMPACT_ATOMS: atom_id res chain seq x y z
N MET A 1 43.03 11.04 32.01
CA MET A 1 41.84 11.84 32.41
C MET A 1 40.98 12.31 31.24
N LYS A 2 41.49 12.41 29.99
CA LYS A 2 40.71 12.86 28.82
C LYS A 2 39.66 11.85 28.32
N SER A 3 39.93 10.53 28.41
CA SER A 3 38.97 9.50 27.96
C SER A 3 37.72 9.38 28.83
N ILE A 4 37.80 9.70 30.13
CA ILE A 4 36.64 9.60 31.05
C ILE A 4 35.59 10.66 30.72
N VAL A 5 36.01 11.84 30.27
CA VAL A 5 35.10 12.93 29.89
C VAL A 5 34.30 12.58 28.63
N ILE A 6 34.90 11.84 27.69
CA ILE A 6 34.25 11.41 26.45
C ILE A 6 33.18 10.34 26.74
N PHE A 7 33.46 9.40 27.64
CA PHE A 7 32.47 8.40 28.06
C PHE A 7 31.27 9.02 28.80
N LEU A 8 31.52 10.04 29.63
CA LEU A 8 30.44 10.79 30.30
C LEU A 8 29.57 11.57 29.30
N PHE A 9 30.17 12.17 28.27
CA PHE A 9 29.42 12.88 27.22
C PHE A 9 28.57 11.93 26.36
N LEU A 10 29.08 10.74 26.03
CA LEU A 10 28.35 9.74 25.24
C LEU A 10 27.18 9.11 26.03
N ALA A 11 27.33 8.92 27.34
CA ALA A 11 26.25 8.43 28.20
C ALA A 11 25.14 9.48 28.40
N LEU A 12 25.51 10.77 28.44
CA LEU A 12 24.57 11.89 28.59
C LEU A 12 23.70 12.08 27.33
N THR A 13 24.25 11.88 26.13
CA THR A 13 23.50 12.00 24.88
C THR A 13 22.57 10.81 24.61
N CYS A 14 22.93 9.59 25.02
CA CYS A 14 22.03 8.43 24.94
C CYS A 14 20.81 8.54 25.87
N SER A 15 20.93 9.25 26.99
CA SER A 15 19.83 9.41 27.96
C SER A 15 18.79 10.45 27.50
N LEU A 16 19.15 11.36 26.59
CA LEU A 16 18.24 12.39 26.06
C LEU A 16 17.28 11.87 24.99
N VAL A 17 17.58 10.74 24.35
CA VAL A 17 16.73 10.15 23.29
C VAL A 17 15.63 9.24 23.88
N VAL A 18 15.77 8.80 25.14
CA VAL A 18 14.86 7.83 25.78
C VAL A 18 13.83 8.50 26.71
N GLY A 19 13.90 9.83 26.90
CA GLY A 19 13.12 10.59 27.88
C GLY A 19 11.83 11.25 27.39
N ILE A 20 11.26 10.87 26.23
CA ILE A 20 9.93 11.36 25.81
C ILE A 20 8.99 10.17 25.66
N SER A 21 8.51 9.70 26.79
CA SER A 21 7.27 8.94 26.85
C SER A 21 6.38 9.57 27.89
N LEU A 22 5.11 9.77 27.50
CA LEU A 22 3.94 10.14 28.29
C LEU A 22 3.66 11.63 28.48
N SER A 23 2.82 12.18 27.59
CA SER A 23 1.41 12.42 27.94
C SER A 23 0.66 12.98 26.73
N PHE A 24 0.05 12.13 25.91
CA PHE A 24 -0.97 12.55 24.95
C PHE A 24 -2.35 12.25 25.55
N GLY A 25 -2.69 13.02 26.58
CA GLY A 25 -4.04 13.16 27.08
C GLY A 25 -4.68 14.40 26.47
N GLN A 26 -4.97 14.37 25.17
CA GLN A 26 -5.94 15.28 24.57
C GLN A 26 -6.86 14.45 23.68
N LYS A 27 -8.09 14.26 24.15
CA LYS A 27 -9.24 13.87 23.32
C LYS A 27 -9.48 15.00 22.33
N GLU A 28 -8.63 15.10 21.32
CA GLU A 28 -8.99 15.75 20.08
C GLU A 28 -9.51 14.64 19.19
N SER A 29 -10.82 14.73 18.91
CA SER A 29 -11.50 13.95 17.89
C SER A 29 -10.57 13.80 16.70
N SER A 30 -10.11 12.56 16.47
CA SER A 30 -9.44 12.18 15.24
C SER A 30 -10.18 12.85 14.09
N PRO A 31 -9.54 13.74 13.29
CA PRO A 31 -10.17 14.20 12.07
C PRO A 31 -10.43 12.93 11.28
N LEU A 32 -11.71 12.66 11.05
CA LEU A 32 -12.23 11.45 10.48
C LEU A 32 -11.60 11.32 9.09
N LEU A 33 -10.46 10.60 9.01
CA LEU A 33 -9.76 10.33 7.75
C LEU A 33 -10.64 9.52 6.78
N GLY A 34 -11.81 9.05 7.23
CA GLY A 34 -12.85 8.42 6.43
C GLY A 34 -13.82 9.38 5.72
N ALA A 35 -13.71 10.71 5.90
CA ALA A 35 -14.63 11.65 5.23
C ALA A 35 -14.22 12.01 3.80
N TYR A 36 -13.06 11.51 3.34
CA TYR A 36 -12.57 11.65 1.98
C TYR A 36 -12.74 10.33 1.20
N GLU A 37 -13.91 9.68 1.32
CA GLU A 37 -14.36 8.85 0.20
C GLU A 37 -14.53 9.80 -0.99
N GLY A 38 -13.56 9.77 -1.91
CA GLY A 38 -13.60 10.59 -3.11
C GLY A 38 -14.98 10.50 -3.74
N LYS A 39 -15.58 11.65 -4.08
CA LYS A 39 -16.90 11.67 -4.71
C LYS A 39 -16.83 10.85 -6.00
N LEU A 40 -17.52 9.71 -6.04
CA LEU A 40 -17.67 8.92 -7.26
C LEU A 40 -18.27 9.83 -8.33
N TYR A 41 -17.51 10.08 -9.39
CA TYR A 41 -17.99 10.86 -10.52
C TYR A 41 -19.02 10.02 -11.28
N THR A 42 -20.30 10.34 -11.10
CA THR A 42 -21.43 9.68 -11.80
C THR A 42 -21.82 10.39 -13.09
N GLY A 43 -20.95 11.27 -13.61
CA GLY A 43 -21.20 12.01 -14.84
C GLY A 43 -20.99 11.14 -16.09
N PRO A 44 -21.12 11.74 -17.28
CA PRO A 44 -20.87 11.05 -18.54
C PRO A 44 -19.48 10.42 -18.52
N GLN A 45 -19.41 9.10 -18.62
CA GLN A 45 -18.14 8.40 -18.81
C GLN A 45 -17.64 8.70 -20.22
N ASP A 46 -16.38 9.11 -20.34
CA ASP A 46 -15.71 9.20 -21.63
C ASP A 46 -15.77 7.83 -22.31
N PRO A 47 -16.39 7.72 -23.52
CA PRO A 47 -16.41 6.47 -24.26
C PRO A 47 -15.01 5.87 -24.38
N GLY A 48 -14.01 6.70 -24.73
CA GLY A 48 -12.62 6.28 -24.92
C GLY A 48 -11.94 5.72 -23.67
N TYR A 49 -12.46 6.05 -22.48
CA TYR A 49 -11.95 5.50 -21.24
C TYR A 49 -12.20 3.99 -21.13
N LYS A 50 -13.31 3.48 -21.69
CA LYS A 50 -13.62 2.04 -21.65
C LYS A 50 -12.63 1.23 -22.47
N GLU A 51 -12.31 1.67 -23.68
CA GLU A 51 -11.31 0.97 -24.51
C GLU A 51 -9.91 1.09 -23.90
N TYR A 52 -9.58 2.26 -23.36
CA TYR A 52 -8.31 2.47 -22.66
C TYR A 52 -8.16 1.55 -21.45
N ASP A 53 -9.17 1.51 -20.58
CA ASP A 53 -9.16 0.68 -19.38
C ASP A 53 -9.04 -0.81 -19.73
N LEU A 54 -9.80 -1.27 -20.74
CA LEU A 54 -9.69 -2.65 -21.21
C LEU A 54 -8.28 -2.95 -21.75
N ALA A 55 -7.70 -2.06 -22.54
CA ALA A 55 -6.33 -2.22 -23.06
C ALA A 55 -5.29 -2.27 -21.92
N LEU A 56 -5.46 -1.41 -20.91
CA LEU A 56 -4.62 -1.38 -19.72
C LEU A 56 -4.73 -2.70 -18.94
N ARG A 57 -5.94 -3.17 -18.62
CA ARG A 57 -6.16 -4.44 -17.92
C ARG A 57 -5.56 -5.61 -18.68
N ASN A 58 -5.75 -5.68 -19.99
CA ASN A 58 -5.15 -6.70 -20.85
C ASN A 58 -3.62 -6.69 -20.80
N HIS A 59 -3.00 -5.50 -20.79
CA HIS A 59 -1.56 -5.37 -20.65
C HIS A 59 -1.07 -5.85 -19.28
N LEU A 60 -1.76 -5.46 -18.20
CA LEU A 60 -1.40 -5.82 -16.83
C LEU A 60 -1.50 -7.33 -16.59
N VAL A 61 -2.60 -7.97 -16.99
CA VAL A 61 -2.77 -9.43 -16.85
C VAL A 61 -1.64 -10.19 -17.56
N LYS A 62 -1.30 -9.81 -18.80
CA LYS A 62 -0.20 -10.43 -19.55
C LYS A 62 1.15 -10.23 -18.87
N ARG A 63 1.39 -9.04 -18.32
CA ARG A 63 2.63 -8.72 -17.60
C ARG A 63 2.77 -9.54 -16.32
N ILE A 64 1.68 -9.66 -15.55
CA ILE A 64 1.64 -10.42 -14.30
C ILE A 64 1.86 -11.91 -14.57
N ASP A 65 1.18 -12.49 -15.56
CA ASP A 65 1.38 -13.89 -15.93
C ASP A 65 2.84 -14.15 -16.36
N LYS A 66 3.39 -13.27 -17.20
CA LYS A 66 4.78 -13.38 -17.67
C LYS A 66 5.81 -13.29 -16.54
N GLN A 67 5.60 -12.44 -15.53
CA GLN A 67 6.59 -12.18 -14.47
C GLN A 67 6.43 -13.13 -13.28
N PHE A 68 5.20 -13.50 -12.94
CA PHE A 68 4.89 -14.20 -11.69
C PHE A 68 4.19 -15.55 -11.91
N GLY A 69 3.80 -15.89 -13.15
CA GLY A 69 3.07 -17.12 -13.46
C GLY A 69 1.65 -17.15 -12.91
N VAL A 70 1.09 -15.99 -12.58
CA VAL A 70 -0.25 -15.85 -12.00
C VAL A 70 -1.25 -15.51 -13.10
N LYS A 71 -2.20 -16.41 -13.33
CA LYS A 71 -3.28 -16.21 -14.31
C LYS A 71 -4.42 -15.41 -13.68
N LEU A 72 -4.62 -14.20 -14.17
CA LEU A 72 -5.72 -13.31 -13.79
C LEU A 72 -6.64 -13.07 -14.99
N ASP A 73 -7.85 -12.58 -14.73
CA ASP A 73 -8.84 -12.29 -15.75
C ASP A 73 -9.22 -10.80 -15.70
N THR A 74 -9.34 -10.18 -16.88
CA THR A 74 -9.66 -8.76 -17.01
C THR A 74 -11.10 -8.44 -16.64
N GLN A 75 -11.99 -9.44 -16.62
CA GLN A 75 -13.38 -9.28 -16.17
C GLN A 75 -13.56 -9.49 -14.68
N THR A 76 -12.53 -9.95 -13.97
CA THR A 76 -12.60 -10.22 -12.53
C THR A 76 -12.09 -9.04 -11.69
N TYR A 77 -11.09 -8.32 -12.20
CA TYR A 77 -10.36 -7.28 -11.48
C TYR A 77 -10.39 -5.96 -12.24
N SER A 78 -10.52 -4.85 -11.50
CA SER A 78 -10.35 -3.52 -12.07
C SER A 78 -8.88 -3.25 -12.43
N GLY A 79 -8.62 -2.19 -13.21
CA GLY A 79 -7.25 -1.77 -13.51
C GLY A 79 -6.42 -1.46 -12.26
N PHE A 80 -7.05 -0.88 -11.23
CA PHE A 80 -6.39 -0.60 -9.96
C PHE A 80 -6.08 -1.87 -9.18
N ASP A 81 -7.01 -2.81 -9.10
CA ASP A 81 -6.78 -4.09 -8.44
C ASP A 81 -5.58 -4.81 -9.07
N LEU A 82 -5.47 -4.82 -10.40
CA LEU A 82 -4.35 -5.45 -11.10
C LEU A 82 -3.01 -4.78 -10.80
N LEU A 83 -2.99 -3.45 -10.67
CA LEU A 83 -1.78 -2.71 -10.26
C LEU A 83 -1.36 -3.04 -8.83
N GLU A 84 -2.33 -3.14 -7.92
CA GLU A 84 -2.07 -3.47 -6.52
C GLU A 84 -1.63 -4.93 -6.37
N ILE A 85 -2.29 -5.86 -7.06
CA ILE A 85 -1.88 -7.26 -7.13
C ILE A 85 -0.44 -7.38 -7.63
N GLU A 86 -0.08 -6.66 -8.70
CA GLU A 86 1.31 -6.66 -9.21
C GLU A 86 2.29 -6.14 -8.15
N ALA A 87 1.96 -5.05 -7.47
CA ALA A 87 2.81 -4.50 -6.41
C ALA A 87 3.00 -5.51 -5.28
N LEU A 88 1.92 -6.15 -4.81
CA LEU A 88 1.99 -7.18 -3.78
C LEU A 88 2.84 -8.37 -4.22
N LEU A 89 2.67 -8.86 -5.44
CA LEU A 89 3.45 -9.97 -5.99
C LEU A 89 4.95 -9.67 -6.03
N ARG A 90 5.34 -8.42 -6.28
CA ARG A 90 6.75 -7.99 -6.26
C ARG A 90 7.39 -8.03 -4.87
N PHE A 91 6.62 -7.76 -3.82
CA PHE A 91 7.13 -7.65 -2.45
C PHE A 91 6.78 -8.85 -1.55
N LYS A 92 5.93 -9.77 -2.04
CA LYS A 92 5.53 -11.00 -1.36
C LYS A 92 6.76 -11.81 -0.93
N LYS A 93 6.74 -12.36 0.29
CA LYS A 93 7.77 -13.32 0.71
C LYS A 93 7.56 -14.64 -0.04
N SER A 94 8.64 -15.34 -0.39
CA SER A 94 8.60 -16.57 -1.21
C SER A 94 7.61 -17.63 -0.70
N ASN A 95 7.44 -17.72 0.62
CA ASN A 95 6.68 -18.79 1.27
C ASN A 95 5.19 -18.48 1.43
N GLU A 96 4.74 -17.28 1.06
CA GLU A 96 3.34 -16.89 1.24
C GLU A 96 2.49 -17.35 0.03
N PRO A 97 1.32 -17.97 0.25
CA PRO A 97 0.46 -18.44 -0.83
C PRO A 97 -0.19 -17.28 -1.56
N VAL A 98 -0.06 -17.24 -2.90
CA VAL A 98 -0.65 -16.19 -3.75
C VAL A 98 -2.18 -16.15 -3.61
N ASP A 99 -2.82 -17.31 -3.50
CA ASP A 99 -4.28 -17.44 -3.42
C ASP A 99 -4.89 -16.72 -2.22
N LEU A 100 -4.14 -16.59 -1.12
CA LEU A 100 -4.62 -15.86 0.05
C LEU A 100 -4.69 -14.35 -0.22
N PHE A 101 -3.71 -13.81 -0.97
CA PHE A 101 -3.70 -12.40 -1.35
C PHE A 101 -4.82 -12.07 -2.33
N LEU A 102 -5.05 -12.94 -3.31
CA LEU A 102 -6.10 -12.72 -4.31
C LEU A 102 -7.51 -12.69 -3.70
N LYS A 103 -7.72 -13.32 -2.53
CA LYS A 103 -9.00 -13.25 -1.81
C LYS A 103 -9.28 -11.90 -1.16
N MET A 104 -8.27 -11.04 -1.00
CA MET A 104 -8.45 -9.70 -0.42
C MET A 104 -9.07 -8.72 -1.40
N PHE A 105 -8.99 -9.01 -2.71
CA PHE A 105 -9.51 -8.14 -3.75
C PHE A 105 -10.99 -8.43 -4.02
N PRO A 106 -11.86 -7.42 -4.00
CA PRO A 106 -13.25 -7.59 -4.40
C PRO A 106 -13.30 -7.97 -5.89
N LYS A 107 -14.12 -8.97 -6.21
CA LYS A 107 -14.32 -9.40 -7.60
C LYS A 107 -15.39 -8.52 -8.23
N SER A 108 -14.99 -7.35 -8.69
CA SER A 108 -15.83 -6.47 -9.50
C SER A 108 -14.97 -5.82 -10.59
N PRO A 109 -15.25 -6.07 -11.88
CA PRO A 109 -14.50 -5.46 -12.98
C PRO A 109 -14.60 -3.93 -13.04
#